data_AF-A0A022RZ83-F1
#
_entry.id   AF-A0A022RZ83-F1
#
_cell.length_a   1.000
_cell.length_b   1.000
_cell.length_c   1.000
_cell.angle_alpha   90.00
_cell.angle_beta   90.00
_cell.angle_gamma   90.00
#
_symmetry.space_group_name_H-M   'P 1'
#
loop_
_entity.id
_entity.type
_entity.pdbx_description
1 polymer ?
#
loop_
_entity_poly.entity_id
_entity_poly.type
_entity_poly.pdbx_seq_one_letter_code
_entity_poly.pdbx_strand_id
1 'polypeptide(L)'
;MVGSDDFNSLPTPSPPPAEQKDPPMQWGVTKPLSHAGPTDVDIQRTKDLEKFLVDSGLYESAEETAKREEVLDRLKKIGDLNVIFVVAR
;
A
#
# COMPACT_ATOMS: atom_id res chain seq x y z
N MET A 1 -6.25 73.83 -1.98
CA MET A 1 -6.59 73.11 -3.24
C MET A 1 -5.40 72.21 -3.53
N VAL A 2 -5.67 70.93 -3.78
CA VAL A 2 -4.73 69.81 -3.96
C VAL A 2 -4.12 69.28 -2.64
N GLY A 3 -4.80 68.27 -2.09
CA GLY A 3 -4.19 67.25 -1.25
C GLY A 3 -3.59 66.18 -2.16
N SER A 4 -2.34 65.82 -1.90
CA SER A 4 -1.57 64.88 -2.70
C SER A 4 -1.53 63.52 -2.01
N ASP A 5 -2.10 62.56 -2.73
CA ASP A 5 -1.54 61.23 -2.97
C ASP A 5 -1.65 60.18 -1.85
N ASP A 6 -2.86 59.61 -1.79
CA ASP A 6 -3.14 58.23 -1.42
C ASP A 6 -2.39 57.25 -2.34
N PHE A 7 -1.32 56.64 -1.85
CA PHE A 7 -0.73 55.44 -2.48
C PHE A 7 -0.58 54.28 -1.49
N ASN A 8 -1.62 53.45 -1.50
CA ASN A 8 -1.55 51.99 -1.50
C ASN A 8 -1.03 51.27 -0.25
N SER A 9 -1.84 51.25 0.80
CA SER A 9 -1.84 50.15 1.77
C SER A 9 -2.44 48.88 1.13
N LEU A 10 -1.62 48.09 0.45
CA LEU A 10 -2.02 46.75 0.02
C LEU A 10 -1.54 45.74 1.08
N PRO A 11 -2.43 45.04 1.79
CA PRO A 11 -2.02 43.91 2.60
C PRO A 11 -1.51 42.81 1.66
N THR A 12 -0.22 42.47 1.79
CA THR A 12 0.33 41.24 1.23
C THR A 12 -0.58 40.07 1.64
N PRO A 13 -1.13 39.28 0.71
CA PRO A 13 -1.87 38.09 1.08
C PRO A 13 -0.90 37.14 1.79
N SER A 14 -1.20 36.86 3.05
CA SER A 14 -0.53 35.80 3.81
C SER A 14 -0.52 34.52 2.98
N PRO A 15 0.60 33.77 2.92
CA PRO A 15 0.59 32.46 2.29
C PRO A 15 -0.54 31.63 2.91
N PRO A 16 -1.29 30.86 2.10
CA PRO A 16 -2.35 30.00 2.63
C PRO A 16 -1.75 29.12 3.74
N PRO A 17 -2.52 28.83 4.82
CA PRO A 17 -2.08 27.90 5.85
C PRO A 17 -1.55 26.66 5.17
N ALA A 18 -0.29 26.31 5.46
CA ALA A 18 0.31 25.08 4.95
C ALA A 18 -0.69 23.97 5.21
N GLU A 19 -1.26 23.42 4.14
CA GLU A 19 -2.08 22.21 4.21
C GLU A 19 -1.25 21.22 5.03
N GLN A 20 -1.67 20.96 6.27
CA GLN A 20 -1.17 19.85 7.04
C GLN A 20 -1.63 18.60 6.31
N LYS A 21 -0.87 18.23 5.26
CA LYS A 21 -0.93 16.91 4.68
C LYS A 21 -0.53 15.97 5.79
N ASP A 22 -1.39 15.01 6.08
CA ASP A 22 -1.10 13.91 6.99
C ASP A 22 0.33 13.41 6.73
N PRO A 23 1.10 13.09 7.79
CA PRO A 23 2.48 12.68 7.63
C PRO A 23 2.53 11.53 6.61
N PRO A 24 3.42 11.63 5.59
CA PRO A 24 3.52 10.60 4.57
C PRO A 24 3.74 9.26 5.25
N MET A 25 2.91 8.26 4.88
CA MET A 25 2.91 6.95 5.51
C MET A 25 4.33 6.35 5.46
N GLN A 26 5.03 6.38 6.59
CA GLN A 26 6.41 5.91 6.69
C GLN A 26 6.39 4.42 6.99
N TRP A 27 6.96 3.64 6.09
CA TRP A 27 7.14 2.21 6.27
C TRP A 27 8.54 1.96 6.85
N GLY A 28 8.60 1.51 8.10
CA GLY A 28 9.85 1.23 8.80
C GLY A 28 10.38 2.40 9.64
N VAL A 29 11.52 2.16 10.31
CA VAL A 29 12.10 3.10 11.29
C VAL A 29 13.01 4.17 10.67
N THR A 30 13.37 4.04 9.39
CA THR A 30 14.23 4.98 8.66
C THR A 30 13.54 5.59 7.46
N LYS A 31 14.11 6.67 6.93
CA LYS A 31 13.68 7.25 5.63
C LYS A 31 14.03 6.28 4.49
N PRO A 32 13.21 6.23 3.42
CA PRO A 32 13.50 5.40 2.26
C PRO A 32 14.76 5.90 1.54
N LEU A 33 15.48 4.97 0.90
CA LEU A 33 16.70 5.28 0.16
C LEU A 33 16.42 6.02 -1.16
N SER A 34 15.29 5.69 -1.81
CA SER A 34 14.88 6.29 -3.07
C SER A 34 13.36 6.29 -3.19
N HIS A 35 12.83 7.33 -3.85
CA HIS A 35 11.44 7.44 -4.28
C HIS A 35 11.30 7.29 -5.81
N ALA A 36 12.38 6.93 -6.51
CA ALA A 36 12.35 6.72 -7.96
C ALA A 36 11.48 5.52 -8.32
N GLY A 37 10.60 5.71 -9.30
CA GLY A 37 9.82 4.61 -9.89
C GLY A 37 10.63 3.77 -10.88
N PRO A 38 10.09 2.61 -11.30
CA PRO A 38 10.75 1.76 -12.28
C PRO A 38 10.80 2.41 -13.66
N THR A 39 11.83 2.08 -14.42
CA THR A 39 11.94 2.43 -15.85
C THR A 39 11.30 1.34 -16.73
N ASP A 40 11.09 1.63 -18.02
CA ASP A 40 10.57 0.64 -18.97
C ASP A 40 11.44 -0.62 -19.06
N VAL A 41 12.76 -0.48 -18.88
CA VAL A 41 13.70 -1.60 -18.84
C VAL A 41 13.46 -2.47 -17.61
N ASP A 42 13.22 -1.86 -16.45
CA ASP A 42 12.92 -2.59 -15.22
C ASP A 42 11.60 -3.36 -15.34
N ILE A 43 10.60 -2.76 -15.99
CA ILE A 43 9.31 -3.41 -16.27
C ILE A 43 9.51 -4.62 -17.18
N GLN A 44 10.27 -4.49 -18.27
CA GLN A 44 10.50 -5.61 -19.19
C GLN A 44 11.25 -6.76 -18.51
N ARG A 45 12.32 -6.44 -17.75
CA ARG A 45 13.07 -7.47 -17.00
C ARG A 45 12.20 -8.17 -15.97
N THR A 46 11.29 -7.46 -15.33
CA THR A 46 10.36 -8.03 -14.35
C THR A 46 9.40 -9.02 -15.02
N LYS A 47 8.92 -8.73 -16.24
CA LYS A 47 8.07 -9.66 -17.01
C LYS A 47 8.83 -10.93 -17.43
N ASP A 48 10.07 -10.78 -17.88
CA ASP A 48 10.90 -11.93 -18.26
C ASP A 48 11.19 -12.82 -17.04
N LEU A 49 11.44 -12.20 -15.88
CA LEU A 49 11.57 -12.89 -14.60
C LEU A 49 10.28 -13.60 -14.20
N GLU A 50 9.12 -12.94 -14.30
CA GLU A 50 7.82 -13.54 -13.95
C GLU A 50 7.57 -14.82 -14.77
N LYS A 51 7.82 -14.76 -16.09
CA LYS A 51 7.72 -15.94 -16.95
C LYS A 51 8.63 -17.07 -16.47
N PHE A 52 9.90 -16.77 -16.16
CA PHE A 52 10.83 -17.77 -15.65
C PHE A 52 10.37 -18.40 -14.33
N LEU A 53 9.81 -17.60 -13.41
CA LEU A 53 9.31 -18.09 -12.13
C LEU A 53 8.09 -19.00 -12.31
N VAL A 54 7.19 -18.65 -13.24
CA VAL A 54 6.08 -19.53 -13.64
C VAL A 54 6.60 -20.84 -14.24
N ASP A 55 7.54 -20.77 -15.18
CA ASP A 55 8.13 -21.94 -15.84
C ASP A 55 8.89 -22.84 -14.85
N SER A 56 9.46 -22.26 -13.78
CA SER A 56 10.12 -23.01 -12.70
C SER A 56 9.14 -23.76 -11.77
N GLY A 57 7.83 -23.52 -11.92
CA GLY A 57 6.80 -24.09 -11.05
C GLY A 57 6.78 -23.48 -9.64
N LEU A 58 7.33 -22.27 -9.46
CA LEU A 58 7.36 -21.61 -8.15
C LEU A 58 5.96 -21.17 -7.69
N TYR A 59 5.11 -20.75 -8.63
CA TYR A 59 3.76 -20.31 -8.32
C TYR A 59 2.79 -21.49 -8.32
N GLU A 60 1.92 -21.49 -7.31
CA GLU A 60 0.82 -22.44 -7.22
C GLU A 60 -0.21 -22.15 -8.32
N SER A 61 -0.81 -23.21 -8.85
CA SER A 61 -1.94 -23.05 -9.79
C SER A 61 -3.22 -22.69 -9.04
N ALA A 62 -4.17 -22.05 -9.73
CA ALA A 62 -5.47 -21.71 -9.15
C ALA A 62 -6.20 -22.94 -8.57
N GLU A 63 -6.05 -24.10 -9.20
CA GLU A 63 -6.61 -25.36 -8.70
C GLU A 63 -5.95 -25.79 -7.39
N GLU A 64 -4.62 -25.65 -7.29
CA GLU A 64 -3.88 -25.99 -6.07
C GLU A 64 -4.26 -25.07 -4.91
N THR A 65 -4.37 -23.76 -5.18
CA THR A 65 -4.85 -22.78 -4.21
C THR A 65 -6.26 -23.11 -3.72
N ALA A 66 -7.19 -23.44 -4.64
CA ALA A 66 -8.56 -23.81 -4.28
C ALA A 66 -8.62 -25.07 -3.40
N LYS A 67 -7.78 -26.07 -3.68
CA LYS A 67 -7.66 -27.27 -2.85
C LYS A 67 -7.15 -26.95 -1.45
N ARG A 68 -6.14 -26.06 -1.33
CA ARG A 68 -5.63 -25.63 -0.01
C ARG A 68 -6.70 -24.90 0.78
N GLU A 69 -7.45 -24.01 0.14
CA GLU A 69 -8.58 -23.31 0.77
C GLU A 69 -9.64 -24.29 1.28
N GLU A 70 -10.03 -25.28 0.48
CA GLU A 70 -11.00 -26.30 0.89
C GLU A 70 -10.52 -27.10 2.12
N VAL A 71 -9.24 -27.47 2.15
CA VAL A 71 -8.65 -28.16 3.30
C VAL A 71 -8.67 -27.25 4.54
N LEU A 72 -8.31 -25.98 4.40
CA LEU A 72 -8.35 -25.01 5.50
C LEU A 72 -9.77 -24.81 6.03
N ASP A 73 -10.78 -24.77 5.17
CA ASP A 73 -12.18 -24.67 5.58
C ASP A 73 -12.64 -25.88 6.40
N ARG A 74 -12.21 -27.09 6.01
CA ARG A 74 -12.51 -28.31 6.77
C ARG A 74 -11.79 -28.33 8.11
N LEU A 75 -10.52 -27.92 8.13
CA LEU A 75 -9.73 -27.81 9.37
C LEU A 75 -10.34 -26.79 10.32
N LYS A 76 -10.81 -25.65 9.81
CA LYS A 76 -11.52 -24.63 10.58
C LYS A 76 -12.78 -25.21 11.23
N LYS A 77 -13.62 -25.91 10.48
CA LYS A 77 -14.84 -26.56 11.01
C LYS A 77 -14.51 -27.54 12.15
N ILE A 78 -13.45 -28.33 12.00
CA ILE A 78 -12.99 -29.26 13.04
C ILE A 78 -12.46 -28.50 14.27
N GLY A 79 -11.66 -27.45 14.05
CA GLY A 79 -11.15 -26.59 15.11
C GLY A 79 -12.27 -25.95 15.92
N ASP A 80 -13.26 -25.35 15.24
CA ASP A 80 -14.41 -24.71 15.85
C ASP A 80 -15.25 -25.73 16.65
N LEU A 81 -15.49 -26.93 16.10
CA LEU A 81 -16.21 -28.00 16.80
C LEU A 81 -15.46 -28.49 18.05
N ASN A 82 -14.14 -28.63 17.96
CA ASN A 82 -13.31 -29.04 19.10
C ASN A 82 -13.30 -27.97 20.20
N VAL A 83 -13.27 -26.68 19.85
CA VAL A 83 -13.38 -25.59 20.83
C VAL A 83 -14.73 -25.64 21.54
N ILE A 84 -15.83 -25.84 20.81
CA ILE A 84 -17.16 -25.99 21.42
C ILE A 84 -17.20 -27.18 22.38
N PHE A 85 -16.65 -28.33 21.97
CA PHE A 85 -16.65 -29.53 22.81
C PHE A 85 -15.74 -29.40 24.05
N VAL A 86 -14.64 -28.67 23.95
CA VAL A 86 -13.75 -28.37 25.09
C VAL A 86 -14.38 -27.36 26.06
N VAL A 87 -15.10 -26.35 25.56
CA VAL A 87 -15.77 -25.35 26.41
C VAL A 87 -17.06 -25.91 27.06
N ALA A 88 -17.69 -26.91 26.45
CA ALA A 88 -18.90 -27.55 26.96
C ALA A 88 -18.64 -28.68 27.99
N ARG A 89 -17.37 -28.93 28.36
CA ARG A 89 -16.97 -29.89 29.40
C ARG A 89 -16.57 -29.17 30.68
#